data_AF-X1UWY5-F1
#
_entry.id   AF-X1UWY5-F1
#
_cell.length_a   1.000
_cell.length_b   1.000
_cell.length_c   1.000
_cell.angle_alpha   90.00
_cell.angle_beta   90.00
_cell.angle_gamma   90.00
#
_symmetry.space_group_name_H-M   'P 1'
#
loop_
_entity.id
_entity.type
_entity.pdbx_description
1 polymer ?
#
loop_
_entity_poly.entity_id
_entity_poly.type
_entity_poly.pdbx_seq_one_letter_code
_entity_poly.pdbx_strand_id
1 'polypeptide(L)'
;MRVAVPVARVALLFQTPDRFSLVLLAVVTVSVVTGGSITKGVVATTVGLMFATVGMDLMIPRARFHFGTAQLCQGIKLLPAIIGLFAISEVFKQIEVGWKKLDIVQKIRRR
;
A
#
# COMPACT_ATOMS: atom_id res chain seq x y z
N MET A 1 22.14 -11.41 -25.64
CA MET A 1 22.31 -12.30 -24.47
C MET A 1 22.51 -11.59 -23.11
N ARG A 2 23.07 -10.37 -23.05
CA ARG A 2 23.40 -9.68 -21.77
C ARG A 2 22.19 -9.21 -20.94
N VAL A 3 21.05 -8.96 -21.58
CA VAL A 3 19.80 -8.54 -20.91
C VAL A 3 18.93 -9.72 -20.45
N ALA A 4 19.17 -10.93 -20.94
CA ALA A 4 18.33 -12.09 -20.63
C ALA A 4 18.49 -12.53 -19.16
N VAL A 5 19.71 -12.51 -18.63
CA VAL A 5 20.01 -12.91 -17.24
C VAL A 5 19.39 -11.98 -16.19
N PRO A 6 19.51 -10.63 -16.26
CA PRO A 6 18.88 -9.75 -15.28
C PRO A 6 17.34 -9.81 -15.34
N VAL A 7 16.76 -9.88 -16.54
CA VAL A 7 15.31 -9.98 -16.71
C VAL A 7 14.77 -11.31 -16.16
N ALA A 8 15.50 -12.42 -16.35
CA ALA A 8 15.12 -13.72 -15.78
C ALA A 8 15.16 -13.73 -14.24
N ARG A 9 16.13 -13.07 -13.59
CA ARG A 9 16.15 -12.97 -12.12
C ARG A 9 14.96 -12.20 -11.55
N VAL A 10 14.58 -11.12 -12.23
CA VAL A 10 13.40 -10.33 -11.85
C VAL A 10 12.13 -11.14 -12.08
N ALA A 11 12.04 -11.89 -13.18
CA ALA A 11 10.92 -12.80 -13.44
C ALA A 11 10.74 -13.88 -12.35
N LEU A 12 11.84 -14.41 -11.78
CA LEU A 12 11.80 -15.41 -10.72
C LEU A 12 11.32 -14.86 -9.36
N LEU A 13 11.44 -13.55 -9.12
CA LEU A 13 10.86 -12.91 -7.93
C LEU A 13 9.32 -12.92 -7.99
N PHE A 14 8.76 -12.88 -9.19
CA PHE A 14 7.33 -13.00 -9.43
C PHE A 14 6.93 -14.48 -9.44
N GLN A 15 6.94 -15.11 -8.26
CA GLN A 15 6.62 -16.54 -8.07
C GLN A 15 5.29 -16.97 -8.72
N THR A 16 4.34 -16.05 -8.89
CA THR A 16 3.03 -16.31 -9.50
C THR A 16 2.62 -15.14 -10.41
N PRO A 17 1.85 -15.40 -11.49
CA PRO A 17 1.38 -14.33 -12.39
C PRO A 17 0.52 -13.28 -11.67
N ASP A 18 -0.19 -13.67 -10.63
CA ASP A 18 -0.98 -12.76 -9.77
C ASP A 18 -0.11 -11.67 -9.13
N ARG A 19 1.05 -12.05 -8.56
CA ARG A 19 1.97 -11.09 -7.91
C ARG A 19 2.64 -10.17 -8.92
N PHE A 20 2.94 -10.66 -10.12
CA PHE A 20 3.47 -9.83 -11.20
C PHE A 20 2.52 -8.69 -11.54
N SER A 21 1.24 -9.01 -11.80
CA SER A 21 0.22 -8.03 -12.14
C SER A 21 0.02 -6.99 -11.03
N LEU A 22 0.08 -7.40 -9.76
CA LEU A 22 -0.06 -6.50 -8.62
C LEU A 22 1.12 -5.54 -8.46
N VAL A 23 2.35 -6.02 -8.65
CA VAL A 23 3.55 -5.17 -8.63
C VAL A 23 3.52 -4.19 -9.80
N LEU A 24 3.15 -4.66 -10.99
CA LEU A 24 3.01 -3.82 -12.17
C LEU A 24 1.96 -2.74 -11.96
N LEU A 25 0.79 -3.10 -11.41
CA LEU A 25 -0.26 -2.16 -11.05
C LEU A 25 0.25 -1.10 -10.06
N ALA A 26 0.96 -1.52 -9.01
CA ALA A 26 1.50 -0.61 -8.01
C ALA A 26 2.47 0.41 -8.62
N VAL A 27 3.38 -0.04 -9.50
CA VAL A 27 4.31 0.86 -10.20
C VAL A 27 3.58 1.85 -11.09
N VAL A 28 2.56 1.41 -11.82
CA VAL A 28 1.71 2.29 -12.65
C VAL A 28 0.98 3.31 -11.78
N THR A 29 0.36 2.89 -10.66
CA THR A 29 -0.35 3.79 -9.75
C THR A 29 0.57 4.87 -9.16
N VAL A 30 1.77 4.49 -8.70
CA VAL A 30 2.74 5.46 -8.17
C VAL A 30 3.17 6.45 -9.24
N SER A 31 3.34 5.99 -10.48
CA SER A 31 3.69 6.85 -11.61
C SER A 31 2.60 7.89 -11.90
N VAL A 32 1.33 7.46 -11.89
CA VAL A 32 0.17 8.34 -12.09
C VAL A 32 0.02 9.37 -10.96
N VAL A 33 0.17 8.95 -9.70
CA VAL A 33 0.05 9.86 -8.54
C VAL A 33 1.17 10.90 -8.52
N THR A 34 2.39 10.51 -8.88
CA THR A 34 3.56 11.40 -8.90
C THR A 34 3.47 12.44 -10.02
N GLY A 35 2.85 12.11 -11.15
CA GLY A 35 2.69 13.02 -12.29
C GLY A 35 1.95 14.31 -11.97
N GLY A 36 1.04 14.30 -10.98
CA GLY A 36 0.33 15.51 -10.54
C GLY A 36 1.08 16.34 -9.49
N SER A 37 1.93 15.70 -8.68
CA SER A 37 2.71 16.36 -7.62
C SER A 37 3.76 15.42 -7.05
N ILE A 38 5.03 15.81 -7.14
CA ILE A 38 6.16 15.01 -6.62
C ILE A 38 6.04 14.79 -5.11
N THR A 39 5.57 15.79 -4.37
CA THR A 39 5.40 15.67 -2.91
C THR A 39 4.39 14.60 -2.53
N LYS A 40 3.29 14.45 -3.29
CA LYS A 40 2.31 13.37 -3.08
C LYS A 40 2.93 11.99 -3.35
N GLY A 41 3.75 11.87 -4.39
CA GLY A 41 4.50 10.66 -4.69
C GLY A 41 5.44 10.27 -3.55
N VAL A 42 6.27 11.20 -3.08
CA VAL A 42 7.25 10.96 -2.00
C VAL A 42 6.56 10.53 -0.71
N VAL A 43 5.47 11.20 -0.32
CA VAL A 43 4.71 10.82 0.88
C VAL A 43 4.12 9.42 0.73
N ALA A 44 3.49 9.11 -0.40
CA ALA A 44 2.91 7.79 -0.65
C ALA A 44 3.96 6.67 -0.65
N THR A 45 5.12 6.89 -1.29
CA THR A 45 6.21 5.91 -1.31
C THR A 45 6.85 5.74 0.07
N THR A 46 7.01 6.81 0.84
CA THR A 46 7.56 6.74 2.20
C THR A 46 6.66 5.92 3.10
N VAL A 47 5.34 6.17 3.05
CA VAL A 47 4.36 5.38 3.81
C VAL A 47 4.38 3.91 3.39
N GLY A 48 4.41 3.62 2.09
CA GLY A 48 4.51 2.25 1.59
C GLY A 48 5.80 1.54 2.03
N LEU A 49 6.93 2.26 2.05
CA LEU A 49 8.21 1.74 2.51
C LEU A 49 8.17 1.40 4.00
N MET A 50 7.53 2.23 4.84
CA MET A 50 7.37 1.93 6.27
C MET A 50 6.64 0.59 6.47
N PHE A 51 5.56 0.34 5.73
CA PHE A 51 4.86 -0.96 5.78
C PHE A 51 5.71 -2.12 5.25
N ALA A 52 6.54 -1.90 4.24
CA ALA A 52 7.42 -2.92 3.68
C ALA A 52 8.54 -3.36 4.64
N THR A 53 8.90 -2.53 5.63
CA THR A 53 9.94 -2.86 6.63
C THR A 53 9.46 -3.79 7.76
N VAL A 54 8.17 -4.10 7.81
CA VAL A 54 7.59 -4.99 8.82
C VAL A 54 7.90 -6.45 8.49
N GLY A 55 8.58 -7.16 9.39
CA GLY A 55 8.91 -8.58 9.22
C GLY A 55 10.31 -8.96 9.71
N MET A 56 10.75 -10.17 9.35
CA MET A 56 12.07 -10.68 9.67
C MET A 56 13.14 -10.09 8.75
N ASP A 57 14.22 -9.58 9.33
CA ASP A 57 15.38 -9.11 8.58
C ASP A 57 16.25 -10.30 8.10
N LEU A 58 16.80 -10.20 6.88
CA LEU A 58 17.56 -11.25 6.22
C LEU A 58 19.01 -11.38 6.72
N MET A 59 19.57 -10.30 7.28
CA MET A 59 20.96 -10.25 7.75
C MET A 59 21.06 -10.58 9.24
N ILE A 60 20.10 -10.11 10.02
CA ILE A 60 20.03 -10.37 11.45
C ILE A 60 18.63 -10.95 11.71
N PRO A 61 18.49 -12.19 12.20
CA PRO A 61 17.19 -12.83 12.43
C PRO A 61 16.48 -12.22 13.65
N ARG A 62 16.21 -10.92 13.57
CA ARG A 62 15.40 -10.13 14.49
C ARG A 62 14.21 -9.62 13.70
N ALA A 63 13.02 -9.87 14.22
CA ALA A 63 11.80 -9.35 13.63
C ALA A 63 11.66 -7.85 13.95
N ARG A 64 11.50 -7.04 12.92
CA ARG A 64 11.20 -5.61 13.00
C ARG A 64 9.68 -5.44 12.97
N PHE A 65 9.14 -4.66 13.92
CA PHE A 65 7.70 -4.36 14.04
C PHE A 65 6.78 -5.60 14.22
N HIS A 66 7.23 -6.64 14.94
CA HIS A 66 6.45 -7.87 15.16
C HIS A 66 5.41 -7.77 16.31
N PHE A 67 5.51 -6.74 17.16
CA PHE A 67 4.59 -6.45 18.28
C PHE A 67 4.23 -7.64 19.18
N GLY A 68 5.07 -8.70 19.25
CA GLY A 68 4.79 -9.90 20.06
C GLY A 68 3.99 -10.99 19.35
N THR A 69 3.68 -10.85 18.05
CA THR A 69 2.78 -11.76 17.32
C THR A 69 3.50 -12.56 16.24
N ALA A 70 3.32 -13.89 16.25
CA ALA A 70 3.97 -14.79 15.28
C ALA A 70 3.56 -14.53 13.82
N GLN A 71 2.36 -13.99 13.58
CA GLN A 71 1.89 -13.64 12.24
C GLN A 71 2.70 -12.52 11.58
N LEU A 72 3.19 -11.55 12.36
CA LEU A 72 4.00 -10.45 11.82
C LEU A 72 5.49 -10.82 11.66
N CYS A 73 5.94 -11.97 12.19
CA CYS A 73 7.31 -12.45 11.95
C CYS A 73 7.60 -12.69 10.47
N GLN A 74 6.60 -13.16 9.69
CA GLN A 74 6.74 -13.36 8.25
C GLN A 74 6.44 -12.08 7.44
N GLY A 75 6.23 -10.95 8.11
CA GLY A 75 5.84 -9.69 7.50
C GLY A 75 4.35 -9.62 7.14
N ILE A 76 3.97 -8.54 6.46
CA ILE A 76 2.58 -8.29 6.08
C ILE A 76 2.24 -9.08 4.81
N LYS A 77 1.32 -10.04 4.94
CA LYS A 77 0.78 -10.77 3.78
C LYS A 77 -0.06 -9.85 2.91
N LEU A 78 -0.02 -10.11 1.60
CA LEU A 78 -0.73 -9.34 0.58
C LEU A 78 -2.24 -9.19 0.88
N LEU A 79 -2.91 -10.28 1.27
CA LEU A 79 -4.36 -10.27 1.48
C LEU A 79 -4.78 -9.32 2.64
N PRO A 80 -4.21 -9.44 3.86
CA PRO A 80 -4.42 -8.43 4.91
C PRO A 80 -4.08 -7.00 4.49
N ALA A 81 -3.02 -6.80 3.70
CA ALA A 81 -2.63 -5.46 3.24
C ALA A 81 -3.71 -4.84 2.33
N ILE A 82 -4.22 -5.60 1.35
CA ILE A 82 -5.26 -5.15 0.42
C ILE A 82 -6.56 -4.85 1.19
N ILE A 83 -6.99 -5.76 2.07
CA ILE A 83 -8.22 -5.59 2.85
C ILE A 83 -8.12 -4.36 3.76
N GLY A 84 -6.99 -4.18 4.45
CA GLY A 84 -6.75 -3.04 5.31
C GLY A 84 -6.73 -1.72 4.54
N LEU A 85 -6.05 -1.67 3.39
CA LEU A 85 -6.00 -0.48 2.55
C LEU A 85 -7.39 -0.09 2.03
N PHE A 86 -8.18 -1.07 1.60
CA PHE A 86 -9.54 -0.85 1.13
C PHE A 86 -10.45 -0.35 2.26
N ALA A 87 -10.38 -0.95 3.45
CA ALA A 87 -11.15 -0.53 4.61
C ALA A 87 -10.84 0.93 5.00
N ILE A 88 -9.56 1.32 5.02
CA ILE A 88 -9.15 2.70 5.30
C ILE A 88 -9.70 3.67 4.25
N SER A 89 -9.63 3.31 2.97
CA SER A 89 -10.19 4.13 1.88
C SER A 89 -11.69 4.34 2.04
N GLU A 90 -12.43 3.30 2.39
CA GLU A 90 -13.87 3.37 2.57
C GLU A 90 -14.25 4.20 3.80
N VAL A 91 -13.50 4.08 4.90
CA VAL A 91 -13.70 4.91 6.10
C VAL A 91 -13.51 6.39 5.79
N PHE A 92 -12.44 6.77 5.08
CA PHE A 92 -12.22 8.17 4.70
C PHE A 92 -13.36 8.71 3.81
N LYS A 93 -13.83 7.90 2.87
CA LYS A 93 -14.96 8.26 2.00
C LYS A 93 -16.26 8.43 2.79
N GLN A 94 -16.54 7.53 3.74
CA GLN A 94 -17.72 7.63 4.60
C GLN A 94 -17.69 8.88 5.47
N ILE A 95 -16.51 9.24 5.99
CA ILE A 95 -16.32 10.49 6.73
C ILE A 95 -16.64 11.68 5.82
N GLU A 96 -16.08 11.78 4.61
CA GLU A 96 -16.36 12.90 3.69
C GLU A 96 -17.87 13.05 3.37
N VAL A 97 -18.55 11.94 3.09
CA VAL A 97 -20.00 11.95 2.82
C VAL A 97 -20.80 12.36 4.07
N GLY A 98 -20.41 11.87 5.25
CA GLY A 98 -21.02 12.23 6.52
C GLY A 98 -20.95 13.73 6.79
N TRP A 99 -19.80 14.35 6.53
CA TRP A 99 -19.59 15.79 6.71
C TRP A 99 -20.46 16.61 5.75
N LYS A 100 -20.51 16.22 4.47
CA LYS A 100 -21.35 16.88 3.47
C LYS A 100 -22.85 16.80 3.80
N LYS A 101 -23.28 15.69 4.41
CA LYS A 101 -24.67 15.50 4.88
C LYS A 101 -25.01 16.43 6.05
N LEU A 102 -24.09 16.63 6.98
CA LEU A 102 -24.26 17.55 8.12
C LEU A 102 -24.36 19.01 7.66
N ASP A 103 -23.54 19.42 6.68
CA ASP A 103 -23.60 20.77 6.10
C ASP A 103 -24.95 21.07 5.43
N ILE A 104 -25.54 20.09 4.73
CA ILE A 104 -26.84 20.25 4.08
C ILE A 104 -27.97 20.36 5.12
N VAL A 105 -27.96 19.53 6.16
CA VAL A 105 -28.99 19.53 7.21
C VAL A 105 -28.93 20.83 8.03
N GLN A 106 -27.73 21.34 8.33
CA GLN A 106 -27.53 22.65 8.99
C GLN A 106 -28.06 23.80 8.14
N LYS A 107 -27.86 23.75 6.81
CA LYS A 107 -28.34 24.78 5.88
C LYS A 107 -29.87 24.79 5.74
N ILE A 108 -30.53 23.63 5.82
CA ILE A 108 -32.00 23.54 5.80
C ILE A 108 -32.60 23.99 7.13
N ARG A 109 -31.99 23.66 8.28
CA ARG A 109 -32.50 24.07 9.60
C ARG A 109 -32.32 25.57 9.90
N ARG A 110 -31.49 26.28 9.14
CA ARG A 110 -31.32 27.75 9.24
C ARG A 110 -32.26 28.56 8.34
N ARG A 111 -33.17 27.92 7.59
CA ARG A 111 -34.33 28.56 6.94
C ARG A 111 -35.61 28.10 7.61
#